data_AF-A0A6M0FEK9-F1
#
_entry.id   AF-A0A6M0FEK9-F1
#
_cell.length_a   1.000
_cell.length_b   1.000
_cell.length_c   1.000
_cell.angle_alpha   90.00
_cell.angle_beta   90.00
_cell.angle_gamma   90.00
#
_symmetry.space_group_name_H-M   'P 1'
#
loop_
_entity.id
_entity.type
_entity.pdbx_description
1 polymer ?
#
loop_
_entity_poly.entity_id
_entity_poly.type
_entity_poly.pdbx_seq_one_letter_code
_entity_poly.pdbx_strand_id
1 'polypeptide(L)' 'MTFPLFYEIQLTQDIPELNLKKGSIGVIVEYYPISEEEDGYSVEGLIAQDTVEVAESQIQLINAEKIQEVTFLN' A
#
# COMPACT_ATOMS: atom_id res chain seq x y z
N MET A 1 4.29 5.97 9.18
CA MET A 1 4.84 4.68 9.64
C MET A 1 5.04 3.89 8.37
N THR A 2 6.27 3.53 7.99
CA THR A 2 6.48 2.93 6.68
C THR A 2 5.81 1.55 6.59
N PHE A 3 5.01 1.34 5.56
CA PHE A 3 4.42 0.04 5.29
C PHE A 3 5.47 -0.91 4.67
N PRO A 4 5.52 -2.19 5.09
CA PRO A 4 6.43 -3.17 4.52
C PRO A 4 6.08 -3.50 3.06
N LEU A 5 7.11 -3.70 2.23
CA LEU A 5 6.93 -4.19 0.86
C LEU A 5 6.31 -5.60 0.85
N PHE A 6 5.59 -5.91 -0.22
CA PHE A 6 4.91 -7.18 -0.48
C PHE A 6 3.81 -7.53 0.52
N TYR A 7 3.25 -6.53 1.20
CA TYR A 7 2.05 -6.68 2.03
C TYR A 7 0.80 -6.19 1.29
N GLU A 8 -0.32 -6.84 1.60
CA GLU A 8 -1.64 -6.42 1.13
C GLU A 8 -2.10 -5.16 1.84
N ILE A 9 -2.61 -4.23 1.06
CA ILE A 9 -3.27 -3.01 1.53
C ILE A 9 -4.69 -2.93 0.98
N GLN A 10 -5.50 -2.10 1.62
CA GLN A 10 -6.75 -1.61 1.04
C GLN A 10 -6.70 -0.10 0.86
N LEU A 11 -7.27 0.41 -0.22
CA LEU A 11 -7.47 1.85 -0.41
C LEU A 11 -8.42 2.41 0.66
N THR A 12 -8.08 3.53 1.27
CA THR A 12 -8.88 4.19 2.32
C THR A 12 -9.94 5.13 1.75
N GLN A 13 -9.83 5.48 0.47
CA GLN A 13 -10.69 6.38 -0.29
C GLN A 13 -10.81 5.95 -1.77
N ASP A 14 -11.78 6.53 -2.48
CA ASP A 14 -11.88 6.40 -3.94
C ASP A 14 -10.71 7.15 -4.61
N ILE A 15 -10.25 6.66 -5.77
CA ILE A 15 -9.34 7.38 -6.68
C ILE A 15 -10.07 7.50 -8.02
N PRO A 16 -10.90 8.55 -8.20
CA PRO A 16 -11.81 8.65 -9.34
C PRO A 16 -11.10 8.65 -10.70
N GLU A 17 -9.91 9.24 -10.79
CA GLU A 17 -9.11 9.37 -12.00
C GLU A 17 -8.70 8.02 -12.58
N LEU A 18 -8.58 7.01 -11.71
CA LEU A 18 -8.22 5.64 -12.04
C LEU A 18 -9.41 4.67 -11.96
N ASN A 19 -10.62 5.18 -11.70
CA ASN A 19 -11.83 4.38 -11.45
C ASN A 19 -11.65 3.34 -10.32
N LEU A 20 -10.86 3.67 -9.31
CA LEU A 20 -10.62 2.80 -8.16
C LEU A 20 -11.53 3.19 -6.99
N LYS A 21 -11.99 2.19 -6.26
CA LYS A 21 -12.90 2.36 -5.12
C LYS A 21 -12.19 2.17 -3.80
N LYS A 22 -12.64 2.90 -2.77
CA LYS A 22 -12.32 2.61 -1.38
C LYS A 22 -12.54 1.13 -1.10
N GLY A 23 -11.56 0.51 -0.43
CA GLY A 23 -11.56 -0.92 -0.12
C GLY A 23 -10.99 -1.80 -1.23
N SER A 24 -10.60 -1.26 -2.38
CA SER A 24 -9.85 -2.03 -3.40
C SER A 24 -8.53 -2.52 -2.79
N ILE A 25 -8.18 -3.77 -3.07
CA ILE A 25 -7.04 -4.46 -2.47
C ILE A 25 -5.90 -4.52 -3.48
N GLY A 26 -4.69 -4.25 -3.02
CA GLY A 26 -3.47 -4.39 -3.81
C GLY A 26 -2.28 -4.74 -2.94
N VAL A 27 -1.11 -4.92 -3.56
CA VAL A 27 0.14 -5.28 -2.88
C VAL A 27 1.18 -4.19 -3.10
N ILE A 28 1.83 -3.76 -2.02
CA ILE A 28 2.92 -2.78 -2.12
C ILE A 28 4.13 -3.43 -2.81
N VAL A 29 4.68 -2.78 -3.84
CA VAL A 29 5.86 -3.27 -4.57
C VAL A 29 7.03 -2.29 -4.56
N GLU A 30 6.78 -1.01 -4.27
CA GLU A 30 7.84 0.01 -4.13
C GLU A 30 7.46 1.07 -3.08
N TYR A 31 8.47 1.70 -2.48
CA TYR A 31 8.35 2.77 -1.48
C TYR A 31 9.21 3.96 -1.91
N TYR A 32 8.62 5.15 -1.89
CA TYR A 32 9.26 6.41 -2.25
C TYR A 32 9.27 7.34 -1.02
N PRO A 33 10.42 7.50 -0.35
CA PRO A 33 10.54 8.53 0.68
C PRO A 33 10.51 9.91 0.02
N ILE A 34 9.59 10.78 0.44
CA ILE A 34 9.48 12.14 -0.09
C ILE A 34 9.82 13.14 1.02
N SER A 35 10.80 13.99 0.78
CA SER A 35 11.20 15.02 1.75
C SER A 35 10.11 16.09 1.85
N GLU A 36 9.72 16.43 3.08
CA GLU A 36 8.74 17.47 3.41
C GLU A 36 7.28 17.19 2.99
N GLU A 37 7.01 15.99 2.45
CA GLU A 37 5.68 15.54 2.07
C GLU A 37 5.39 14.14 2.63
N GLU A 38 4.22 13.59 2.31
CA GLU A 38 3.87 12.22 2.66
C GLU A 38 4.58 11.24 1.73
N ASP A 39 5.04 10.12 2.30
CA ASP A 39 5.69 9.08 1.51
C ASP A 39 4.74 8.44 0.49
N GLY A 40 5.31 8.07 -0.65
CA GLY A 40 4.60 7.41 -1.74
C GLY A 40 4.85 5.90 -1.78
N TYR A 41 3.93 5.17 -2.40
CA TYR A 41 4.03 3.74 -2.63
C TYR A 41 3.51 3.39 -4.02
N SER A 42 4.13 2.41 -4.67
CA SER A 42 3.55 1.75 -5.84
C SER A 42 2.82 0.48 -5.41
N VAL A 43 1.58 0.34 -5.87
CA VAL A 43 0.69 -0.78 -5.53
C VAL A 43 0.28 -1.53 -6.80
N GLU A 44 0.56 -2.83 -6.83
CA GLU A 44 0.15 -3.74 -7.90
C GLU A 44 -1.21 -4.39 -7.58
N GLY A 45 -1.94 -4.80 -8.62
CA GLY A 45 -3.21 -5.55 -8.50
C GLY A 45 -4.47 -4.68 -8.50
N LEU A 46 -4.32 -3.36 -8.49
CA LEU A 46 -5.43 -2.41 -8.63
C LEU A 46 -5.82 -2.20 -10.11
N ILE A 47 -4.85 -2.28 -11.02
CA ILE A 47 -5.02 -2.17 -12.48
C ILE A 47 -4.26 -3.32 -13.14
N ALA A 48 -4.77 -3.84 -14.26
CA ALA A 48 -4.15 -4.96 -14.96
C ALA A 48 -2.81 -4.56 -15.59
N GLN A 49 -1.74 -5.28 -15.21
CA GLN A 49 -0.38 -5.12 -15.74
C GLN A 49 0.25 -3.74 -15.49
N ASP A 50 -0.18 -3.03 -14.45
CA ASP A 50 0.38 -1.73 -14.07
C ASP A 50 0.34 -1.54 -12.55
N THR A 51 1.08 -0.56 -12.06
CA THR A 51 1.09 -0.11 -10.67
C THR A 51 0.33 1.20 -10.50
N VAL A 52 -0.22 1.40 -9.31
CA VAL A 52 -0.85 2.66 -8.92
C VAL A 52 0.00 3.33 -7.85
N GLU A 53 0.42 4.55 -8.11
CA GLU A 53 1.08 5.41 -7.12
C GLU A 53 0.04 5.95 -6.13
N VAL A 54 0.32 5.82 -4.84
CA VAL A 54 -0.55 6.26 -3.75
C VAL A 54 0.28 6.87 -2.63
N ALA A 55 -0.26 7.88 -1.94
CA ALA A 55 0.33 8.40 -0.71
C ALA A 55 0.02 7.50 0.49
N GLU A 56 0.84 7.55 1.55
CA GLU A 56 0.69 6.73 2.77
C GLU A 56 -0.75 6.76 3.34
N SER A 57 -1.40 7.93 3.37
CA SER A 57 -2.76 8.15 3.87
C SER A 57 -3.86 7.48 3.04
N GLN A 58 -3.57 7.15 1.78
CA GLN A 58 -4.54 6.53 0.88
C GLN A 58 -4.63 5.02 1.03
N ILE A 59 -3.75 4.42 1.85
CA ILE A 59 -3.67 2.98 2.05
C ILE A 59 -3.66 2.60 3.54
N GLN A 60 -4.02 1.36 3.81
CA GLN A 60 -3.85 0.75 5.13
C GLN A 60 -3.61 -0.74 4.97
N LEU A 61 -2.76 -1.32 5.83
CA LEU A 61 -2.47 -2.75 5.81
C LEU A 61 -3.69 -3.59 6.13
N ILE A 62 -3.86 -4.67 5.37
CA ILE A 62 -4.75 -5.77 5.71
C ILE A 62 -3.98 -6.74 6.61
N ASN A 63 -4.58 -7.19 7.71
CA ASN A 63 -3.98 -8.16 8.64
C ASN A 63 -2.65 -7.71 9.30
N ALA A 64 -2.57 -6.45 9.75
CA ALA A 64 -1.40 -5.91 10.46
C ALA A 64 -0.96 -6.74 11.70
N GLU A 65 -1.84 -7.59 12.25
CA GLU A 65 -1.54 -8.47 13.38
C GLU A 65 -0.59 -9.64 13.02
N LYS A 66 -0.41 -9.97 11.74
CA LYS A 66 0.48 -11.06 11.31
C LYS A 66 1.97 -10.69 11.25
N ILE A 67 2.29 -9.41 11.49
CA ILE A 67 3.65 -8.87 11.38
C ILE A 67 4.57 -9.37 12.53
N GLN A 68 4.03 -9.97 13.60
CA GLN A 68 4.82 -10.42 14.75
C GLN A 68 5.42 -11.84 14.64
N GLU A 69 5.03 -12.70 13.69
CA GLU A 69 5.53 -14.09 13.67
C GLU A 69 6.92 -14.27 13.02
N VAL A 70 7.42 -13.30 12.24
CA VAL A 70 8.69 -13.47 11.51
C VAL A 70 9.91 -12.99 12.31
N THR A 71 9.72 -12.17 13.36
CA THR A 71 10.83 -11.57 14.11
C THR A 71 11.43 -12.50 15.18
N PHE A 72 10.77 -13.61 15.54
CA PHE A 72 11.22 -14.51 16.62
C PHE A 72 12.01 -15.75 16.16
N LEU A 73 12.33 -15.85 14.87
CA LEU A 73 13.09 -16.98 14.31
C LEU A 73 14.45 -16.51 13.76
N ASN A 74 15.26 -15.84 14.57
CA ASN A 74 16.68 -15.63 14.31
C ASN A 74 17.48 -15.74 15.63
#